data_AF-A0A373MZ71-F1
#
_entry.id   AF-A0A373MZ71-F1
#
_cell.length_a   1.000
_cell.length_b   1.000
_cell.length_c   1.000
_cell.angle_alpha   90.00
_cell.angle_beta   90.00
_cell.angle_gamma   90.00
#
_symmetry.space_group_name_H-M   'P 1'
#
loop_
_entity.id
_entity.type
_entity.pdbx_description
1 polymer ?
#
loop_
_entity_poly.entity_id
_entity_poly.type
_entity_poly.pdbx_seq_one_letter_code
_entity_poly.pdbx_strand_id
1 'polypeptide(L)'
;MAAGKRGAVMSLPVYTSGCFELYRIKTDETKDFPEDILENQHMTIWYNEISVYDHTRYALSQSGREITMKIRIPQYKKIDSDCVCVIEGTQHRVYNAAHIINKDGFPETELTLVRPDRTIEVIA
;
A
#
# COMPACT_ATOMS: atom_id res chain seq x y z
N MET A 1 -36.39 32.63 -5.42
CA MET A 1 -35.79 31.88 -4.29
C MET A 1 -34.92 30.78 -4.85
N ALA A 2 -33.62 31.02 -5.00
CA ALA A 2 -32.66 29.98 -5.35
C ALA A 2 -32.02 29.52 -4.04
N ALA A 3 -32.48 28.38 -3.52
CA ALA A 3 -31.83 27.73 -2.39
C ALA A 3 -30.48 27.20 -2.88
N GLY A 4 -29.42 27.99 -2.70
CA GLY A 4 -28.05 27.51 -2.85
C GLY A 4 -27.88 26.30 -1.93
N LYS A 5 -27.63 25.12 -2.52
CA LYS A 5 -27.26 23.93 -1.77
C LYS A 5 -26.08 24.30 -0.88
N ARG A 6 -26.31 24.34 0.44
CA ARG A 6 -25.25 24.50 1.44
C ARG A 6 -24.16 23.49 1.10
N GLY A 7 -22.93 23.98 0.93
CA GLY A 7 -21.78 23.14 0.59
C GLY A 7 -21.75 21.91 1.50
N ALA A 8 -21.70 20.73 0.91
CA ALA A 8 -21.50 19.50 1.66
C ALA A 8 -20.24 19.71 2.53
N VAL A 9 -20.35 19.44 3.82
CA VAL A 9 -19.22 19.49 4.74
C VAL A 9 -18.27 18.38 4.31
N MET A 10 -17.31 18.69 3.44
CA MET A 10 -16.26 17.77 3.03
C MET A 10 -15.28 17.68 4.20
N SER A 11 -15.35 16.58 4.96
CA SER A 11 -14.32 16.28 5.96
C SER A 11 -13.09 15.72 5.24
N LEU A 12 -11.95 16.37 5.43
CA LEU A 12 -10.67 15.86 4.95
C LEU A 12 -10.42 14.47 5.55
N PRO A 13 -9.96 13.48 4.75
CA PRO A 13 -9.60 12.18 5.29
C PRO A 13 -8.40 12.34 6.23
N VAL A 14 -8.46 11.65 7.37
CA VAL A 14 -7.38 11.62 8.35
C VAL A 14 -6.87 10.19 8.43
N TYR A 15 -5.55 10.01 8.32
CA TYR A 15 -4.88 8.72 8.36
C TYR A 15 -4.17 8.55 9.69
N THR A 16 -4.64 7.63 10.53
CA THR A 16 -4.24 7.55 11.95
C THR A 16 -3.82 6.16 12.40
N SER A 17 -3.99 5.13 11.58
CA SER A 17 -3.62 3.76 11.97
C SER A 17 -2.10 3.55 12.03
N GLY A 18 -1.33 4.31 11.25
CA GLY A 18 0.12 4.23 11.26
C GLY A 18 0.74 4.91 10.04
N CYS A 19 2.05 4.68 9.86
CA CYS A 19 2.78 5.08 8.66
C CYS A 19 3.73 3.98 8.22
N PHE A 20 4.13 4.00 6.94
CA PHE A 20 5.12 3.08 6.40
C PHE A 20 6.18 3.81 5.60
N GLU A 21 7.35 3.18 5.51
CA GLU A 21 8.41 3.58 4.58
C GLU A 21 8.24 2.83 3.26
N LEU A 22 8.30 3.55 2.15
CA LEU A 22 8.13 2.98 0.82
C LEU A 22 9.48 2.59 0.21
N TYR A 23 9.57 1.34 -0.20
CA TYR A 23 10.69 0.81 -0.96
C TYR A 23 10.23 0.28 -2.31
N ARG A 24 11.13 0.26 -3.28
CA ARG A 24 10.92 -0.39 -4.57
C ARG A 24 11.95 -1.50 -4.75
N ILE A 25 11.48 -2.64 -5.24
CA ILE A 25 12.29 -3.78 -5.63
C ILE A 25 13.03 -3.39 -6.91
N LYS A 26 14.34 -3.56 -6.88
CA LYS A 26 15.23 -3.38 -8.03
C LYS A 26 16.09 -4.62 -8.15
N THR A 27 16.27 -5.10 -9.37
CA THR A 27 17.18 -6.22 -9.63
C THR A 27 18.56 -5.63 -9.90
N ASP A 28 19.53 -5.99 -9.07
CA ASP A 28 20.94 -5.69 -9.28
C ASP A 28 21.54 -6.74 -10.22
N GLU A 29 21.83 -6.32 -11.44
CA GLU A 29 22.43 -7.15 -12.49
C GLU A 29 23.98 -7.05 -12.52
N THR A 30 24.60 -6.33 -11.58
CA THR A 30 26.07 -6.16 -11.56
C THR A 30 26.82 -7.40 -11.08
N LYS A 31 26.13 -8.33 -10.42
CA LYS A 31 26.67 -9.60 -9.91
C LYS A 31 26.46 -10.73 -10.93
N ASP A 32 27.29 -11.78 -10.84
CA ASP A 32 27.15 -13.00 -11.66
C ASP A 32 25.78 -13.68 -11.50
N PHE A 33 25.12 -13.45 -10.36
CA PHE A 33 23.74 -13.86 -10.10
C PHE A 33 22.91 -12.62 -9.73
N PRO A 34 21.85 -12.29 -10.50
CA PRO A 34 21.01 -11.15 -10.20
C PRO A 34 20.32 -11.29 -8.84
N GLU A 35 20.35 -10.22 -8.05
CA GLU A 35 19.74 -10.17 -6.73
C GLU A 35 18.71 -9.06 -6.66
N ASP A 36 17.58 -9.32 -5.99
CA ASP A 36 16.61 -8.28 -5.69
C ASP A 36 17.07 -7.50 -4.46
N ILE A 37 17.06 -6.18 -4.57
CA ILE A 37 17.42 -5.24 -3.51
C ILE A 37 16.26 -4.26 -3.29
N LEU A 38 16.11 -3.76 -2.06
CA LEU A 38 15.14 -2.70 -1.77
C LEU A 38 15.79 -1.32 -1.86
N GLU A 39 15.33 -0.53 -2.82
CA GLU A 39 15.70 0.88 -2.98
C GLU A 39 14.70 1.77 -2.23
N ASN A 40 15.19 2.50 -1.22
CA ASN A 40 14.37 3.42 -0.44
C ASN A 40 13.85 4.54 -1.34
N GLN A 41 12.54 4.77 -1.32
CA GLN A 41 11.92 5.86 -2.10
C GLN A 41 11.93 7.19 -1.33
N HIS A 42 12.49 7.22 -0.12
CA HIS A 42 12.56 8.34 0.81
C HIS A 42 11.18 8.95 1.11
N MET A 43 10.17 8.09 1.23
CA MET A 43 8.78 8.48 1.50
C MET A 43 8.24 7.75 2.71
N THR A 44 7.71 8.53 3.65
CA THR A 44 6.88 8.04 4.76
C THR A 44 5.42 8.39 4.48
N ILE A 45 4.55 7.38 4.40
CA ILE A 45 3.14 7.56 4.03
C ILE A 45 2.24 7.09 5.18
N TRP A 46 1.34 7.96 5.61
CA TRP A 46 0.32 7.66 6.62
C TRP A 46 -0.83 6.87 6.01
N TYR A 47 -1.38 5.92 6.78
CA TYR A 47 -2.46 5.05 6.33
C TYR A 47 -3.56 4.84 7.37
N ASN A 48 -4.71 4.34 6.91
CA ASN A 48 -5.74 3.72 7.73
C ASN A 48 -5.81 2.22 7.41
N GLU A 49 -5.83 1.37 8.43
CA GLU A 49 -6.07 -0.05 8.24
C GLU A 49 -7.56 -0.28 7.90
N ILE A 50 -7.82 -1.18 6.96
CA ILE A 50 -9.17 -1.56 6.54
C ILE A 50 -9.34 -3.07 6.51
N SER A 51 -10.55 -3.53 6.76
CA SER A 51 -10.86 -4.96 6.75
C SER A 51 -10.71 -5.59 5.36
N VAL A 52 -10.21 -6.81 5.35
CA VAL A 52 -10.20 -7.68 4.17
C VAL A 52 -11.41 -8.61 4.24
N TYR A 53 -12.08 -8.84 3.12
CA TYR A 53 -13.17 -9.80 3.05
C TYR A 53 -12.65 -11.24 3.05
N ASP A 54 -13.40 -12.16 3.65
CA ASP A 54 -12.98 -13.56 3.81
C ASP A 54 -12.77 -14.28 2.47
N HIS A 55 -13.56 -13.96 1.45
CA HIS A 55 -13.37 -14.53 0.11
C HIS A 55 -12.01 -14.14 -0.49
N THR A 56 -11.54 -12.91 -0.25
CA THR A 56 -10.24 -12.43 -0.74
C THR A 56 -9.10 -13.14 -0.02
N ARG A 57 -9.21 -13.28 1.31
CA ARG A 57 -8.26 -14.06 2.11
C ARG A 57 -8.18 -15.51 1.63
N TYR A 58 -9.33 -16.15 1.45
CA TYR A 58 -9.41 -17.53 1.00
C TYR A 58 -8.78 -17.71 -0.38
N ALA A 59 -9.15 -16.88 -1.37
CA ALA A 59 -8.60 -16.97 -2.72
C ALA A 59 -7.07 -16.81 -2.76
N LEU A 60 -6.52 -15.87 -1.98
CA LEU A 60 -5.07 -15.67 -1.91
C LEU A 60 -4.36 -16.81 -1.16
N SER A 61 -4.97 -17.35 -0.11
CA SER A 61 -4.42 -18.51 0.60
C SER A 61 -4.26 -19.74 -0.31
N GLN A 62 -5.19 -19.97 -1.25
CA GLN A 62 -5.06 -21.05 -2.24
C GLN A 62 -3.88 -20.86 -3.21
N SER A 63 -3.45 -19.62 -3.42
CA SER A 63 -2.24 -19.30 -4.20
C SER A 63 -0.94 -19.36 -3.38
N GLY A 64 -1.00 -19.77 -2.11
CA GLY A 64 0.14 -19.78 -1.19
C GLY A 64 0.52 -18.40 -0.66
N ARG A 65 -0.31 -17.37 -0.90
CA ARG A 65 -0.05 -15.99 -0.49
C ARG A 65 -0.86 -15.63 0.73
N GLU A 66 -0.18 -15.15 1.76
CA GLU A 66 -0.80 -14.65 2.99
C GLU A 66 -0.98 -13.14 2.91
N ILE A 67 -2.23 -12.67 3.02
CA ILE A 67 -2.51 -11.24 3.18
C ILE A 67 -2.12 -10.84 4.59
N THR A 68 -1.16 -9.92 4.70
CA THR A 68 -0.68 -9.43 5.99
C THR A 68 -1.50 -8.23 6.44
N MET A 69 -1.80 -7.30 5.51
CA MET A 69 -2.60 -6.10 5.82
C MET A 69 -3.38 -5.64 4.59
N LYS A 70 -4.42 -4.87 4.84
CA LYS A 70 -5.04 -4.02 3.81
C LYS A 70 -5.17 -2.63 4.37
N ILE A 71 -4.63 -1.67 3.64
CA ILE A 71 -4.49 -0.29 4.11
C ILE A 71 -5.00 0.68 3.06
N ARG A 72 -5.36 1.88 3.51
CA ARG A 72 -5.75 2.98 2.66
C ARG A 72 -4.89 4.20 2.91
N ILE A 73 -4.44 4.82 1.82
CA ILE A 73 -3.59 6.00 1.82
C ILE A 73 -4.18 7.10 0.93
N PRO A 74 -3.70 8.36 1.04
CA PRO A 74 -3.93 9.35 0.00
C PRO A 74 -3.55 8.78 -1.37
N GLN A 75 -4.26 9.17 -2.44
CA GLN A 75 -3.96 8.64 -3.76
C GLN A 75 -2.49 8.87 -4.14
N TYR A 76 -1.81 7.76 -4.38
CA TYR A 76 -0.45 7.75 -4.90
C TYR A 76 -0.36 6.70 -6.01
N LYS A 77 -0.03 7.17 -7.23
CA LYS A 77 -0.09 6.37 -8.47
C LYS A 77 1.22 5.66 -8.83
N LYS A 78 2.28 5.86 -8.03
CA LYS A 78 3.60 5.25 -8.27
C LYS A 78 3.83 3.99 -7.43
N ILE A 79 2.80 3.50 -6.74
CA ILE A 79 2.83 2.21 -6.03
C ILE A 79 2.23 1.14 -6.93
N ASP A 80 2.97 0.05 -7.11
CA ASP A 80 2.60 -1.15 -7.86
C ASP A 80 3.16 -2.40 -7.15
N SER A 81 3.12 -3.56 -7.81
CA SER A 81 3.58 -4.84 -7.26
C SER A 81 5.08 -4.97 -7.01
N ASP A 82 5.87 -4.00 -7.49
CA ASP A 82 7.31 -3.92 -7.25
C ASP A 82 7.62 -3.06 -6.02
N CYS A 83 6.60 -2.62 -5.28
CA CYS A 83 6.78 -1.87 -4.06
C CYS A 83 6.67 -2.75 -2.80
N VAL A 84 7.44 -2.38 -1.79
CA VAL A 84 7.40 -2.97 -0.44
C VAL A 84 7.16 -1.85 0.56
N CYS A 85 6.15 -2.05 1.41
CA CYS A 85 5.87 -1.18 2.55
C CYS A 85 6.57 -1.76 3.78
N VAL A 86 7.44 -0.97 4.42
CA VAL A 86 8.02 -1.35 5.72
C VAL A 86 7.20 -0.67 6.82
N ILE A 87 6.53 -1.49 7.62
CA ILE A 87 5.67 -1.06 8.74
C ILE A 87 6.26 -1.64 10.01
N GLU A 88 6.67 -0.78 10.94
CA GLU A 88 7.25 -1.20 12.23
C GLU A 88 8.40 -2.23 12.08
N GLY A 89 9.23 -2.05 11.04
CA GLY A 89 10.35 -2.95 10.72
C GLY A 89 9.96 -4.24 9.98
N THR A 90 8.67 -4.48 9.72
CA THR A 90 8.19 -5.64 8.97
C THR A 90 7.98 -5.30 7.49
N GLN A 91 8.47 -6.15 6.58
CA GLN A 91 8.27 -5.98 5.14
C GLN A 91 6.92 -6.54 4.68
N HIS A 92 6.18 -5.73 3.93
CA HIS A 92 4.90 -6.09 3.34
C HIS A 92 4.94 -5.79 1.84
N ARG A 93 4.87 -6.82 0.98
CA ARG A 93 4.88 -6.62 -0.47
C ARG A 93 3.50 -6.17 -0.94
N VAL A 94 3.47 -5.20 -1.84
CA VAL A 94 2.22 -4.79 -2.49
C VAL A 94 1.78 -5.89 -3.45
N TYR A 95 0.60 -6.47 -3.20
CA TYR A 95 -0.03 -7.41 -4.13
C TYR A 95 -0.90 -6.66 -5.15
N ASN A 96 -1.63 -5.64 -4.69
CA ASN A 96 -2.51 -4.83 -5.54
C ASN A 96 -2.64 -3.42 -4.98
N ALA A 97 -2.79 -2.44 -5.89
CA ALA A 97 -3.07 -1.05 -5.58
C ALA A 97 -4.30 -0.59 -6.36
N ALA A 98 -5.42 -0.40 -5.66
CA ALA A 98 -6.68 0.03 -6.26
C ALA A 98 -6.94 1.52 -5.98
N HIS A 99 -7.16 2.31 -7.02
CA HIS A 99 -7.50 3.72 -6.87
C HIS A 99 -9.01 3.90 -6.75
N ILE A 100 -9.45 4.61 -5.71
CA ILE A 100 -10.86 4.85 -5.43
C ILE A 100 -11.11 6.34 -5.17
N ILE A 101 -12.38 6.73 -5.21
CA ILE A 101 -12.85 8.01 -4.69
C ILE A 101 -13.69 7.68 -3.46
N ASN A 102 -13.36 8.29 -2.32
CA ASN A 102 -14.09 8.05 -1.09
C ASN A 102 -15.45 8.77 -1.09
N LYS A 103 -16.26 8.52 -0.05
CA LYS A 103 -17.63 9.06 0.05
C LYS A 103 -17.67 10.60 0.02
N ASP A 104 -16.60 11.24 0.46
CA ASP A 104 -16.47 12.69 0.54
C ASP A 104 -15.80 13.30 -0.72
N GLY A 105 -15.52 12.47 -1.73
CA GLY A 105 -14.95 12.91 -3.01
C GLY A 105 -13.42 12.96 -3.06
N PHE A 106 -12.72 12.48 -2.03
CA PHE A 106 -11.26 12.47 -2.00
C PHE A 106 -10.69 11.22 -2.67
N PRO A 107 -9.66 11.36 -3.53
CA PRO A 107 -9.00 10.23 -4.16
C PRO A 107 -8.07 9.51 -3.16
N GLU A 108 -8.21 8.19 -3.08
CA GLU A 108 -7.42 7.32 -2.20
C GLU A 108 -6.85 6.13 -2.98
N THR A 109 -5.81 5.50 -2.45
CA THR A 109 -5.33 4.19 -2.91
C THR A 109 -5.55 3.15 -1.82
N GLU A 110 -6.23 2.05 -2.14
CA GLU A 110 -6.27 0.85 -1.30
C GLU A 110 -5.13 -0.09 -1.69
N LEU A 111 -4.30 -0.45 -0.72
CA LEU A 111 -3.23 -1.41 -0.90
C LEU A 111 -3.62 -2.72 -0.24
N THR A 112 -3.57 -3.81 -1.01
CA THR A 112 -3.56 -5.16 -0.46
C THR A 112 -2.11 -5.59 -0.31
N LEU A 113 -1.70 -5.87 0.91
CA LEU A 113 -0.33 -6.22 1.24
C LEU A 113 -0.23 -7.70 1.60
N VAL A 114 0.83 -8.35 1.13
CA VAL A 114 1.10 -9.77 1.36
C VAL A 114 2.45 -9.97 2.01
N ARG A 115 2.64 -11.13 2.64
CA ARG A 115 3.96 -11.56 3.11
C ARG A 115 4.89 -11.69 1.89
N PRO A 116 6.06 -11.06 1.89
CA PRO A 116 7.06 -11.28 0.84
C PRO A 116 7.50 -12.75 0.79
N ASP A 117 7.79 -13.27 -0.40
CA ASP A 117 8.27 -14.66 -0.59
C ASP A 117 9.66 -14.89 0.05
N ARG A 118 10.44 -13.80 0.18
CA ARG A 118 11.73 -13.74 0.86
C ARG A 118 11.89 -12.37 1.51
N THR A 119 12.65 -12.30 2.60
CA THR A 119 13.11 -11.01 3.14
C THR A 119 14.14 -10.45 2.18
N ILE A 120 13.91 -9.25 1.66
CA ILE A 120 14.82 -8.60 0.71
C ILE A 120 15.73 -7.66 1.48
N GLU A 121 17.02 -7.69 1.20
CA GLU A 121 17.97 -6.80 1.87
C GLU A 121 17.69 -5.33 1.52
N VAL A 122 17.73 -4.48 2.54
CA VAL A 122 17.63 -3.02 2.38
C VAL A 122 19.03 -2.48 2.19
N ILE A 123 19.27 -1.83 1.05
CA ILE A 123 20.51 -1.09 0.83
C ILE A 123 20.29 0.33 1.35
N ALA A 124 21.14 0.73 2.30
CA ALA A 124 21.16 2.06 2.90
C ALA A 124 21.89 3.08 2.03
#